data_AF-A0A656JRS8-F1
#
_entry.id   AF-A0A656JRS8-F1
#
_cell.length_a   1.000
_cell.length_b   1.000
_cell.length_c   1.000
_cell.angle_alpha   90.00
_cell.angle_beta   90.00
_cell.angle_gamma   90.00
#
_symmetry.space_group_name_H-M   'P 1'
#
loop_
_entity.id
_entity.type
_entity.pdbx_description
1 polymer ?
#
loop_
_entity_poly.entity_id
_entity_poly.type
_entity_poly.pdbx_seq_one_letter_code
_entity_poly.pdbx_strand_id
1 'polypeptide(L)'
;MNTFALSFTDVAQQSLEDQVEHLAVGYPVSPQLSELGVLHYRELNTDGYRIFYEVMDSDGITDIAVLLVLGGKKSVEQALIRYCLLQPI
;
A
#
# COMPACT_ATOMS: atom_id res chain seq x y z
N MET A 1 -9.53 6.56 -27.23
CA MET A 1 -9.10 6.42 -25.82
C MET A 1 -9.28 4.94 -25.50
N ASN A 2 -8.19 4.17 -25.40
CA ASN A 2 -8.29 2.74 -25.15
C ASN A 2 -8.40 2.54 -23.64
N THR A 3 -9.52 1.97 -23.20
CA THR A 3 -9.71 1.56 -21.81
C THR A 3 -9.00 0.22 -21.62
N PHE A 4 -8.00 0.18 -20.74
CA PHE A 4 -7.35 -1.05 -20.33
C PHE A 4 -7.95 -1.48 -18.99
N ALA A 5 -8.40 -2.73 -18.90
CA ALA A 5 -8.79 -3.34 -17.64
C ALA A 5 -7.55 -4.01 -17.02
N LEU A 6 -7.27 -3.68 -15.77
CA LEU A 6 -6.21 -4.33 -15.00
C LEU A 6 -6.90 -5.38 -14.12
N SER A 7 -6.53 -6.65 -14.30
CA SER A 7 -7.07 -7.76 -13.52
C SER A 7 -5.90 -8.52 -12.90
N PHE A 8 -5.96 -8.70 -11.59
CA PHE A 8 -5.07 -9.62 -10.90
C PHE A 8 -5.60 -11.05 -11.10
N THR A 9 -4.72 -12.05 -11.02
CA THR A 9 -5.17 -13.44 -10.92
C THR A 9 -5.77 -13.66 -9.53
N ASP A 10 -6.72 -14.60 -9.40
CA ASP A 10 -7.33 -14.93 -8.10
C ASP A 10 -6.26 -15.26 -7.04
N VAL A 11 -5.18 -15.92 -7.46
CA VAL A 11 -4.04 -16.25 -6.60
C VAL A 11 -3.31 -14.99 -6.11
N ALA A 12 -3.08 -14.02 -6.99
CA ALA A 12 -2.40 -12.78 -6.61
C ALA A 12 -3.27 -11.92 -5.69
N GLN A 13 -4.58 -11.89 -5.93
CA GLN A 13 -5.53 -11.21 -5.07
C GLN A 13 -5.58 -11.86 -3.68
N GLN A 14 -5.80 -13.18 -3.60
CA GLN A 14 -5.84 -13.91 -2.33
C GLN A 14 -4.53 -13.77 -1.55
N SER A 15 -3.38 -13.83 -2.22
CA SER A 15 -2.08 -13.63 -1.56
C SER A 15 -1.93 -12.24 -0.97
N LEU A 16 -2.49 -11.21 -1.61
CA LEU A 16 -2.52 -9.85 -1.09
C LEU A 16 -3.49 -9.74 0.09
N GLU A 17 -4.69 -10.28 -0.05
CA GLU A 17 -5.72 -10.31 1.00
C GLU A 17 -5.21 -11.02 2.25
N ASP A 18 -4.65 -12.24 2.11
CA ASP A 18 -4.11 -13.02 3.23
C ASP A 18 -3.01 -12.27 3.99
N GLN A 19 -2.09 -11.65 3.23
CA GLN A 19 -0.97 -10.89 3.80
C GLN A 19 -1.43 -9.60 4.47
N VAL A 20 -2.43 -8.93 3.90
CA VAL A 20 -2.99 -7.71 4.46
C VAL A 20 -3.84 -8.02 5.70
N GLU A 21 -4.77 -8.98 5.63
CA GLU A 21 -5.67 -9.34 6.72
C GLU A 21 -4.91 -9.81 7.97
N HIS A 22 -3.85 -10.60 7.80
CA HIS A 22 -3.04 -11.06 8.93
C HIS A 22 -2.14 -9.97 9.56
N LEU A 23 -1.88 -8.85 8.87
CA LEU A 23 -0.83 -7.89 9.25
C LEU A 23 -1.35 -6.46 9.49
N ALA A 24 -2.53 -6.11 8.96
CA ALA A 24 -2.94 -4.71 8.77
C ALA A 24 -3.17 -3.91 10.04
N VAL A 25 -3.67 -4.51 11.13
CA VAL A 25 -4.05 -3.73 12.33
C VAL A 25 -2.84 -3.39 13.21
N GLY A 26 -1.80 -4.25 13.23
CA GLY A 26 -0.66 -4.14 14.14
C GLY A 26 0.60 -3.48 13.57
N TYR A 27 0.70 -3.29 12.25
CA TYR A 27 1.93 -2.79 11.64
C TYR A 27 2.14 -1.28 11.88
N PRO A 28 3.39 -0.86 12.16
CA PRO A 28 3.68 0.56 12.35
C PRO A 28 3.44 1.33 11.05
N VAL A 29 3.15 2.62 11.20
CA VAL A 29 3.25 3.59 10.10
C VAL A 29 4.63 3.44 9.46
N SER A 30 4.69 3.47 8.12
CA SER A 30 5.97 3.32 7.41
C SER A 30 6.98 4.35 7.94
N PRO A 31 8.17 3.93 8.43
CA PRO A 31 9.19 4.87 8.90
C PRO A 31 9.63 5.86 7.81
N GLN A 32 9.75 5.36 6.59
CA GLN A 32 10.19 6.15 5.43
C GLN A 32 9.14 7.18 5.03
N LEU A 33 7.85 6.85 5.15
CA LEU A 33 6.76 7.81 4.92
C LEU A 33 6.60 8.79 6.07
N SER A 34 6.84 8.33 7.30
CA SER A 34 6.83 9.19 8.50
C SER A 34 7.88 10.29 8.40
N GLU A 35 9.08 9.98 7.90
CA GLU A 35 10.15 10.95 7.62
C GLU A 35 9.75 12.01 6.58
N LEU A 36 8.78 11.68 5.71
CA LEU A 36 8.24 12.55 4.69
C LEU A 36 6.94 13.26 5.12
N GLY A 37 6.55 13.14 6.40
CA GLY A 37 5.36 13.76 6.98
C GLY A 37 4.05 13.00 6.72
N VAL A 38 4.12 11.81 6.14
CA VAL A 38 2.94 10.99 5.80
C VAL A 38 2.71 9.95 6.89
N LEU A 39 1.66 10.16 7.69
CA LEU A 39 1.42 9.41 8.92
C LEU A 39 0.33 8.33 8.83
N HIS A 40 -0.37 8.24 7.70
CA HIS A 40 -1.54 7.38 7.55
C HIS A 40 -1.25 6.06 6.82
N TYR A 41 -0.10 5.98 6.14
CA TYR A 41 0.24 4.83 5.32
C TYR A 41 1.14 3.84 6.06
N ARG A 42 0.76 2.57 5.95
CA ARG A 42 1.50 1.42 6.46
C ARG A 42 2.27 0.78 5.31
N GLU A 43 3.42 0.20 5.65
CA GLU A 43 4.28 -0.48 4.68
C GLU A 43 4.41 -1.96 5.04
N LEU A 44 4.12 -2.80 4.05
CA LEU A 44 4.35 -4.24 4.11
C LEU A 44 5.42 -4.62 3.08
N ASN A 45 6.47 -5.29 3.55
CA ASN A 45 7.53 -5.86 2.71
C ASN A 45 7.34 -7.38 2.65
N THR A 46 7.09 -7.93 1.46
CA THR A 46 6.74 -9.35 1.29
C THR A 46 7.03 -9.81 -0.14
N ASP A 47 7.55 -11.03 -0.31
CA ASP A 47 7.80 -11.68 -1.62
C ASP A 47 8.55 -10.81 -2.64
N GLY A 48 9.45 -9.95 -2.16
CA GLY A 48 10.19 -9.02 -3.02
C GLY A 48 9.36 -7.86 -3.55
N TYR A 49 8.20 -7.58 -2.96
CA TYR A 49 7.35 -6.41 -3.15
C TYR A 49 7.27 -5.56 -1.89
N ARG A 50 6.91 -4.30 -2.10
CA ARG A 50 6.57 -3.29 -1.11
C ARG A 50 5.16 -2.83 -1.36
N ILE A 51 4.30 -2.98 -0.37
CA ILE A 51 2.88 -2.63 -0.45
C ILE A 51 2.64 -1.48 0.53
N PHE A 52 2.13 -0.37 0.01
CA PHE A 52 1.66 0.76 0.79
C PHE A 52 0.13 0.74 0.83
N TYR A 53 -0.42 0.76 2.04
CA TYR A 53 -1.85 0.67 2.26
C TYR A 53 -2.29 1.56 3.42
N GLU A 54 -3.57 1.90 3.43
CA GLU A 54 -4.25 2.60 4.50
C GLU A 54 -5.33 1.71 5.10
N VAL A 55 -5.53 1.81 6.41
CA VAL A 55 -6.59 1.11 7.12
C VAL A 55 -7.61 2.15 7.56
N MET A 56 -8.83 1.99 7.08
CA MET A 56 -9.97 2.84 7.40
C MET A 56 -10.94 2.01 8.24
N ASP A 57 -11.22 2.44 9.45
CA ASP A 57 -12.23 1.81 10.30
C ASP A 57 -13.47 2.72 10.32
N SER A 58 -14.56 2.25 9.73
CA SER A 58 -15.84 2.95 9.72
C SER A 58 -16.94 1.98 10.09
N ASP A 59 -17.74 2.33 11.11
CA ASP A 59 -18.89 1.56 11.56
C ASP A 59 -18.59 0.08 11.88
N GLY A 60 -17.38 -0.22 12.35
CA GLY A 60 -16.94 -1.57 12.71
C GLY A 60 -16.58 -2.45 11.51
N ILE A 61 -16.47 -1.85 10.32
CA ILE A 61 -15.92 -2.46 9.11
C ILE A 61 -14.52 -1.88 8.91
N THR A 62 -13.53 -2.76 8.88
CA THR A 62 -12.15 -2.39 8.55
C THR A 62 -11.95 -2.52 7.05
N ASP A 63 -11.91 -1.39 6.36
CA ASP A 63 -11.55 -1.32 4.95
C ASP A 63 -10.05 -1.10 4.80
N ILE A 64 -9.43 -1.85 3.87
CA ILE A 64 -8.00 -1.72 3.60
C ILE A 64 -7.81 -1.29 2.15
N ALA A 65 -7.40 -0.05 1.99
CA ALA A 65 -7.09 0.52 0.68
C ALA A 65 -5.62 0.28 0.35
N VAL A 66 -5.33 -0.47 -0.72
CA VAL A 66 -3.97 -0.60 -1.25
C VAL A 66 -3.69 0.54 -2.23
N LEU A 67 -2.74 1.41 -1.91
CA LEU A 67 -2.42 2.59 -2.71
C LEU A 67 -1.33 2.29 -3.75
N LEU A 68 -0.32 1.51 -3.37
CA LEU A 68 0.83 1.25 -4.23
C LEU A 68 1.44 -0.11 -3.95
N VAL A 69 1.62 -0.91 -5.01
CA VAL A 69 2.44 -2.11 -5.00
C VAL A 69 3.69 -1.84 -5.83
N LEU A 70 4.86 -2.00 -5.21
CA LEU A 70 6.15 -1.66 -5.78
C LEU A 70 7.07 -2.89 -5.75
N GLY A 71 7.78 -3.15 -6.85
CA GLY A 71 8.84 -4.16 -6.83
C GLY A 71 9.96 -3.73 -5.86
N GLY A 72 10.45 -4.65 -5.03
CA GLY A 72 11.34 -4.39 -3.90
C GLY A 72 12.72 -3.81 -4.27
N LYS A 73 13.09 -3.75 -5.55
CA LYS A 73 14.31 -3.06 -6.03
C LYS A 73 14.08 -1.61 -6.47
N LYS A 74 12.83 -1.14 -6.49
CA LYS A 74 12.49 0.21 -6.93
C LYS A 74 12.66 1.20 -5.77
N SER A 75 13.00 2.44 -6.10
CA SER A 75 13.04 3.54 -5.12
C SER A 75 11.62 3.91 -4.70
N VAL A 76 11.40 3.97 -3.39
CA VAL A 76 10.12 4.36 -2.77
C VAL A 76 9.88 5.84 -2.99
N GLU A 77 10.85 6.69 -2.66
CA GLU A 77 10.75 8.15 -2.83
C GLU A 77 10.35 8.55 -4.26
N GLN A 78 11.01 7.96 -5.26
CA GLN A 78 10.69 8.21 -6.67
C GLN A 78 9.27 7.75 -7.03
N ALA A 79 8.82 6.63 -6.47
CA ALA A 79 7.47 6.13 -6.70
C ALA A 79 6.42 7.05 -6.05
N LEU A 80 6.67 7.53 -4.83
CA LEU A 80 5.77 8.44 -4.11
C LEU A 80 5.63 9.78 -4.81
N ILE A 81 6.75 10.36 -5.29
CA ILE A 81 6.74 11.58 -6.10
C ILE A 81 5.93 11.35 -7.38
N ARG A 82 6.21 10.25 -8.08
CA ARG A 82 5.56 9.93 -9.37
C ARG A 82 4.05 9.76 -9.25
N TYR A 83 3.57 9.18 -8.15
CA TYR A 83 2.16 8.93 -7.92
C TYR A 83 1.48 9.99 -7.04
N CYS A 84 2.17 11.10 -6.75
CA CYS A 84 1.66 12.21 -5.93
C CYS A 84 1.08 11.76 -4.58
N LEU A 85 1.65 10.71 -3.99
CA LEU A 85 1.27 10.21 -2.67
C LEU A 85 1.89 11.04 -1.52
N LEU A 86 2.67 12.06 -1.89
CA LEU A 86 3.11 13.12 -1.01
C LEU A 86 2.15 14.30 -1.21
N GLN A 87 1.21 14.50 -0.29
CA GLN A 87 0.54 15.80 -0.24
C GLN A 87 1.50 16.82 0.37
N PRO A 88 1.64 18.02 -0.21
CA PRO A 88 2.35 19.10 0.46
C PRO A 88 1.67 19.39 1.80
N ILE A 89 2.48 19.55 2.85
CA ILE A 89 2.06 20.07 4.15
C ILE A 89 1.57 21.52 4.00
#